data_AF-A0A2H1KR20-F1
#
_entry.id   AF-A0A2H1KR20-F1
#
_cell.length_a   1.000
_cell.length_b   1.000
_cell.length_c   1.000
_cell.angle_alpha   90.00
_cell.angle_beta   90.00
_cell.angle_gamma   90.00
#
_symmetry.space_group_name_H-M   'P 1'
#
loop_
_entity.id
_entity.type
_entity.pdbx_description
1 polymer ?
#
loop_
_entity_poly.entity_id
_entity_poly.type
_entity_poly.pdbx_seq_one_letter_code
_entity_poly.pdbx_strand_id
1 'polypeptide(L)'
;MPIWALTEILELGQLSRLYKGLNDESSLEIAQAFNVPTKRLMSSWLASLNYARNVAAHHARLFNRKLQNSPGRPKPDVIPVLNHLREFELKGGYGAYNILAVVAYLLTCIEGGETWTSSLVALLNSFPRSDILDLSSLGVPDDWSELELWN
;
A
#
# COMPACT_ATOMS: atom_id res chain seq x y z
N MET A 1 -20.81 -22.28 -8.76
CA MET A 1 -19.53 -22.32 -8.03
C MET A 1 -19.68 -21.43 -6.81
N PRO A 2 -19.41 -21.91 -5.59
CA PRO A 2 -19.58 -21.09 -4.39
C PRO A 2 -18.52 -19.99 -4.33
N ILE A 3 -18.83 -18.86 -3.69
CA ILE A 3 -17.96 -17.68 -3.69
C ILE A 3 -16.60 -17.94 -3.03
N TRP A 4 -16.57 -18.83 -2.01
CA TRP A 4 -15.34 -19.25 -1.34
C TRP A 4 -14.38 -20.01 -2.26
N ALA A 5 -14.90 -20.85 -3.16
CA ALA A 5 -14.08 -21.57 -4.14
C ALA A 5 -13.62 -20.64 -5.28
N LEU A 6 -14.41 -19.61 -5.59
CA LEU A 6 -14.03 -18.60 -6.57
C LEU A 6 -12.87 -17.74 -6.04
N THR A 7 -12.89 -17.35 -4.75
CA THR A 7 -11.81 -16.56 -4.15
C THR A 7 -10.45 -17.27 -4.13
N GLU A 8 -10.42 -18.60 -4.15
CA GLU A 8 -9.17 -19.38 -4.26
C GLU A 8 -8.53 -19.32 -5.65
N ILE A 9 -9.32 -19.00 -6.69
CA ILE A 9 -8.88 -18.95 -8.10
C ILE A 9 -8.62 -17.51 -8.55
N LEU A 10 -9.26 -16.52 -7.89
CA LEU A 10 -9.19 -15.12 -8.31
C LEU A 10 -7.80 -14.53 -8.04
N GLU A 11 -7.21 -13.93 -9.07
CA GLU A 11 -6.06 -13.06 -8.92
C GLU A 11 -6.45 -11.72 -8.29
N LEU A 12 -5.49 -11.08 -7.62
CA LEU A 12 -5.69 -9.75 -7.00
C LEU A 12 -6.25 -8.71 -7.99
N GLY A 13 -5.87 -8.79 -9.27
CA GLY A 13 -6.41 -7.91 -10.32
C GLY A 13 -7.88 -8.14 -10.61
N GLN A 14 -8.35 -9.38 -10.53
CA GLN A 14 -9.75 -9.73 -10.70
C GLN A 14 -10.56 -9.31 -9.47
N LEU A 15 -10.02 -9.47 -8.26
CA LEU A 15 -10.61 -8.95 -7.02
C LEU A 15 -10.76 -7.41 -7.06
N SER A 16 -9.73 -6.70 -7.51
CA SER A 16 -9.79 -5.24 -7.68
C SER A 16 -10.89 -4.80 -8.66
N ARG A 17 -11.11 -5.56 -9.74
CA ARG A 17 -12.22 -5.31 -10.69
C ARG A 17 -13.58 -5.61 -10.09
N LEU A 18 -13.71 -6.72 -9.37
CA LEU A 18 -14.96 -7.11 -8.70
C LEU A 18 -15.37 -6.04 -7.68
N TYR A 19 -14.45 -5.60 -6.82
CA TYR A 19 -14.70 -4.55 -5.83
C TYR A 19 -15.20 -3.26 -6.46
N LYS A 20 -14.62 -2.84 -7.60
CA LYS A 20 -15.08 -1.65 -8.34
C LYS A 20 -16.50 -1.79 -8.89
N GLY A 21 -16.91 -3.01 -9.24
CA GLY A 21 -18.24 -3.33 -9.78
C GLY A 21 -19.33 -3.50 -8.71
N LEU A 22 -18.97 -3.57 -7.42
CA LEU A 22 -19.95 -3.61 -6.34
C LEU A 22 -20.77 -2.33 -6.26
N ASN A 23 -21.99 -2.43 -5.75
CA ASN A 23 -22.78 -1.26 -5.38
C ASN A 23 -22.08 -0.44 -4.27
N ASP A 24 -22.52 0.78 -4.04
CA ASP A 24 -21.85 1.67 -3.09
C ASP A 24 -21.99 1.21 -1.64
N GLU A 25 -23.11 0.57 -1.28
CA GLU A 25 -23.36 0.03 0.06
C GLU A 25 -22.37 -1.09 0.42
N SER A 26 -22.33 -2.17 -0.35
CA SER A 26 -21.46 -3.33 -0.07
C SER A 26 -19.98 -2.99 -0.22
N SER A 27 -19.61 -2.12 -1.16
CA SER A 27 -18.22 -1.69 -1.28
C SER A 27 -17.77 -0.80 -0.13
N LEU A 28 -18.66 0.04 0.40
CA LEU A 28 -18.38 0.85 1.58
C LEU A 28 -18.27 -0.01 2.83
N GLU A 29 -19.16 -1.00 3.01
CA GLU A 29 -19.09 -1.96 4.10
C GLU A 29 -17.74 -2.68 4.14
N ILE A 30 -17.28 -3.19 2.98
CA ILE A 30 -15.94 -3.79 2.87
C ILE A 30 -14.85 -2.77 3.17
N ALA A 31 -14.94 -1.53 2.66
CA ALA A 31 -13.93 -0.50 2.95
C ALA A 31 -13.82 -0.20 4.46
N GLN A 32 -14.97 -0.12 5.13
CA GLN A 32 -15.06 0.16 6.57
C GLN A 32 -14.52 -0.98 7.43
N ALA A 33 -14.58 -2.22 6.97
CA ALA A 33 -13.91 -3.34 7.64
C ALA A 33 -12.38 -3.16 7.74
N PHE A 34 -11.78 -2.33 6.86
CA PHE A 34 -10.38 -1.93 6.89
C PHE A 34 -10.19 -0.48 7.39
N ASN A 35 -11.20 0.10 8.05
CA ASN A 35 -11.21 1.50 8.49
C ASN A 35 -10.98 2.52 7.36
N VAL A 36 -11.32 2.17 6.12
CA VAL A 36 -11.19 3.05 4.96
C VAL A 36 -12.51 3.81 4.73
N PRO A 37 -12.50 5.16 4.71
CA PRO A 37 -13.72 5.97 4.75
C PRO A 37 -14.57 5.95 3.47
N THR A 38 -14.00 5.55 2.33
CA THR A 38 -14.71 5.64 1.04
C THR A 38 -14.33 4.52 0.09
N LYS A 39 -15.32 4.05 -0.70
CA LYS A 39 -15.13 3.16 -1.84
C LYS A 39 -14.02 3.62 -2.79
N ARG A 40 -13.97 4.93 -3.06
CA ARG A 40 -12.99 5.52 -3.99
C ARG A 40 -11.56 5.35 -3.48
N LEU A 41 -11.33 5.57 -2.18
CA LEU A 41 -10.01 5.44 -1.57
C LEU A 41 -9.57 3.96 -1.57
N MET A 42 -10.45 3.05 -1.12
CA MET A 42 -10.17 1.61 -1.16
C MET A 42 -9.91 1.11 -2.60
N SER A 43 -10.71 1.54 -3.57
CA SER A 43 -10.52 1.20 -4.99
C SER A 43 -9.17 1.65 -5.53
N SER A 44 -8.69 2.83 -5.10
CA SER A 44 -7.37 3.35 -5.46
C SER A 44 -6.26 2.50 -4.85
N TRP A 45 -6.39 2.13 -3.57
CA TRP A 45 -5.43 1.27 -2.88
C TRP A 45 -5.32 -0.10 -3.52
N LEU A 46 -6.45 -0.78 -3.78
CA LEU A 46 -6.47 -2.06 -4.49
C LEU A 46 -5.81 -1.99 -5.87
N ALA A 47 -6.00 -0.89 -6.60
CA ALA A 47 -5.37 -0.69 -7.90
C ALA A 47 -3.84 -0.50 -7.80
N SER A 48 -3.36 0.16 -6.74
CA SER A 48 -1.94 0.33 -6.45
C SER A 48 -1.28 -0.96 -5.97
N LEU A 49 -1.96 -1.74 -5.12
CA LEU A 49 -1.50 -3.05 -4.69
C LEU A 49 -1.37 -4.02 -5.87
N ASN A 50 -2.37 -4.06 -6.75
CA ASN A 50 -2.31 -4.87 -7.96
C ASN A 50 -1.16 -4.46 -8.88
N TYR A 51 -0.88 -3.15 -8.99
CA TYR A 51 0.28 -2.65 -9.73
C TYR A 51 1.60 -3.17 -9.13
N ALA A 52 1.80 -3.01 -7.82
CA ALA A 52 3.02 -3.47 -7.16
C ALA A 52 3.21 -4.98 -7.26
N ARG A 53 2.13 -5.77 -7.09
CA ARG A 53 2.16 -7.22 -7.29
C ARG A 53 2.62 -7.57 -8.70
N ASN A 54 2.12 -6.89 -9.72
CA ASN A 54 2.51 -7.18 -11.10
C ASN A 54 3.97 -6.83 -11.36
N VAL A 55 4.45 -5.69 -10.84
CA VAL A 55 5.88 -5.34 -10.93
C VAL A 55 6.74 -6.43 -10.27
N ALA A 56 6.37 -6.91 -9.10
CA ALA A 56 7.07 -7.98 -8.39
C ALA A 56 7.03 -9.32 -9.16
N ALA A 57 5.87 -9.71 -9.70
CA ALA A 57 5.69 -10.94 -10.47
C ALA A 57 6.49 -10.95 -11.78
N HIS A 58 6.76 -9.78 -12.35
CA HIS A 58 7.64 -9.63 -13.51
C HIS A 58 9.11 -9.40 -13.13
N HIS A 59 9.49 -9.59 -11.85
CA HIS A 59 10.83 -9.34 -11.32
C HIS A 59 11.37 -7.94 -11.68
N ALA A 60 10.47 -6.98 -11.84
CA ALA A 60 10.80 -5.62 -12.20
C ALA A 60 11.12 -4.78 -10.97
N ARG A 61 11.87 -3.71 -11.19
CA ARG A 61 12.32 -2.81 -10.13
C ARG A 61 11.17 -1.94 -9.59
N LEU A 62 10.99 -1.94 -8.27
CA LEU A 62 10.05 -1.07 -7.55
C LEU A 62 10.66 0.26 -7.10
N PHE A 63 11.97 0.31 -6.85
CA PHE A 63 12.69 1.56 -6.53
C PHE A 63 13.05 2.37 -7.79
N ASN A 64 13.32 3.66 -7.63
CA ASN A 64 13.56 4.63 -8.69
C ASN A 64 12.43 4.65 -9.74
N ARG A 65 11.17 4.50 -9.29
CA ARG A 65 10.00 4.39 -10.17
C ARG A 65 8.88 5.32 -9.74
N LYS A 66 8.39 6.11 -10.70
CA LYS A 66 7.14 6.85 -10.57
C LYS A 66 5.98 5.87 -10.70
N LEU A 67 5.05 5.91 -9.75
CA LEU A 67 3.89 5.02 -9.78
C LEU A 67 2.91 5.48 -10.86
N GLN A 68 2.50 4.55 -11.71
CA GLN A 68 1.36 4.79 -12.60
C GLN A 68 0.06 4.89 -11.81
N ASN A 69 -0.09 4.02 -10.81
CA ASN A 69 -1.21 4.01 -9.88
C ASN A 69 -0.68 4.34 -8.48
N SER A 70 -0.51 5.61 -8.15
CA SER A 70 -0.22 6.00 -6.76
C SER A 70 -1.47 5.79 -5.90
N PRO A 71 -1.34 5.22 -4.69
CA PRO A 71 -2.49 5.09 -3.81
C PRO A 71 -2.98 6.47 -3.42
N GLY A 72 -4.31 6.61 -3.33
CA GLY A 72 -4.96 7.81 -2.85
C GLY A 72 -4.51 8.12 -1.43
N ARG A 73 -4.27 9.40 -1.14
CA ARG A 73 -3.90 9.87 0.19
C ARG A 73 -5.17 10.18 0.98
N PRO A 74 -5.36 9.63 2.19
CA PRO A 74 -6.46 10.02 3.07
C PRO A 74 -6.51 11.53 3.29
N LYS A 75 -7.66 12.06 3.71
CA LYS A 75 -7.69 13.43 4.27
C LYS A 75 -6.96 13.42 5.62
N PRO A 76 -6.38 14.56 6.04
CA PRO A 76 -5.86 14.69 7.39
C PRO A 76 -6.88 14.21 8.43
N ASP A 77 -6.39 13.58 9.49
CA ASP A 77 -7.15 13.10 10.66
C ASP A 77 -8.12 11.94 10.41
N VAL A 78 -8.34 11.52 9.15
CA VAL A 78 -9.19 10.36 8.86
C VAL A 78 -8.46 9.05 9.11
N ILE A 79 -7.17 8.99 8.77
CA ILE A 79 -6.27 7.88 9.07
C ILE A 79 -4.93 8.48 9.53
N PRO A 80 -4.81 8.87 10.81
CA PRO A 80 -3.68 9.64 11.32
C PRO A 80 -2.32 8.98 11.04
N VAL A 81 -2.25 7.66 11.19
CA VAL A 81 -1.04 6.86 10.94
C VAL A 81 -0.51 6.98 9.50
N LEU A 82 -1.34 7.43 8.54
CA LEU A 82 -0.97 7.67 7.14
C LEU A 82 -0.83 9.16 6.77
N ASN A 83 -0.91 10.09 7.72
CA ASN A 83 -0.79 11.54 7.45
C ASN A 83 0.54 11.90 6.78
N HIS A 84 1.61 11.22 7.16
CA HIS A 84 2.96 11.37 6.61
C HIS A 84 3.01 11.20 5.07
N LEU A 85 2.06 10.49 4.44
CA LEU A 85 1.96 10.38 2.98
C LEU A 85 1.63 11.71 2.28
N ARG A 86 1.17 12.72 3.03
CA ARG A 86 0.89 14.07 2.55
C ARG A 86 1.94 15.09 2.98
N GLU A 87 2.50 14.90 4.17
CA GLU A 87 3.40 15.86 4.83
C GLU A 87 4.77 15.89 4.17
N PHE A 88 5.23 14.73 3.68
CA PHE A 88 6.52 14.63 3.02
C PHE A 88 6.35 14.64 1.49
N GLU A 89 7.01 15.59 0.82
CA GLU A 89 7.21 15.47 -0.62
C GLU A 89 8.23 14.36 -0.89
N LEU A 90 7.81 13.37 -1.67
CA LEU A 90 8.67 12.27 -2.07
C LEU A 90 9.82 12.83 -2.92
N LYS A 91 11.06 12.75 -2.41
CA LYS A 91 12.28 13.10 -3.16
C LYS A 91 12.27 12.31 -4.49
N GLY A 92 12.33 13.03 -5.62
CA GLY A 92 12.31 12.43 -6.97
C GLY A 92 10.93 11.96 -7.50
N GLY A 93 9.86 12.08 -6.70
CA GLY A 93 8.51 11.62 -7.07
C GLY A 93 8.36 10.09 -7.11
N TYR A 94 9.27 9.36 -6.46
CA TYR A 94 9.20 7.92 -6.33
C TYR A 94 8.14 7.52 -5.31
N GLY A 95 7.23 6.62 -5.69
CA GLY A 95 6.02 6.37 -4.90
C GLY A 95 5.96 5.01 -4.19
N ALA A 96 6.98 4.17 -4.32
CA ALA A 96 6.96 2.80 -3.79
C ALA A 96 6.64 2.77 -2.29
N TYR A 97 7.21 3.70 -1.52
CA TYR A 97 6.93 3.89 -0.10
C TYR A 97 5.42 4.06 0.18
N ASN A 98 4.69 4.85 -0.62
CA ASN A 98 3.25 5.06 -0.40
C ASN A 98 2.46 3.75 -0.51
N ILE A 99 2.87 2.84 -1.40
CA ILE A 99 2.23 1.53 -1.51
C ILE A 99 2.56 0.68 -0.29
N LEU A 100 3.83 0.67 0.13
CA LEU A 100 4.28 -0.09 1.30
C LEU A 100 3.57 0.36 2.58
N ALA A 101 3.41 1.66 2.78
CA ALA A 101 2.69 2.22 3.93
C ALA A 101 1.19 1.85 3.90
N VAL A 102 0.55 1.89 2.74
CA VAL A 102 -0.85 1.43 2.60
C VAL A 102 -0.99 -0.06 2.84
N VAL A 103 -0.03 -0.88 2.38
CA VAL A 103 -0.01 -2.32 2.68
C VAL A 103 0.16 -2.57 4.17
N ALA A 104 1.12 -1.90 4.83
CA ALA A 104 1.33 -1.99 6.27
C ALA A 104 0.02 -1.71 7.03
N TYR A 105 -0.64 -0.58 6.70
CA TYR A 105 -1.91 -0.20 7.31
C TYR A 105 -3.05 -1.19 7.06
N LEU A 106 -3.21 -1.68 5.82
CA LEU A 106 -4.24 -2.68 5.54
C LEU A 106 -4.00 -3.98 6.31
N LEU A 107 -2.72 -4.35 6.50
CA LEU A 107 -2.34 -5.52 7.26
C LEU A 107 -2.52 -5.33 8.77
N THR A 108 -2.53 -4.11 9.32
CA THR A 108 -2.92 -3.91 10.74
C THR A 108 -4.39 -4.18 10.98
N CYS A 109 -5.22 -4.16 9.93
CA CYS A 109 -6.64 -4.51 10.01
C CYS A 109 -6.89 -6.03 9.83
N ILE A 110 -5.84 -6.82 9.58
CA ILE A 110 -5.89 -8.28 9.36
C ILE A 110 -4.99 -8.95 10.41
N GLU A 111 -5.33 -10.15 10.85
CA GLU A 111 -4.47 -10.92 11.74
C GLU A 111 -3.11 -11.25 11.06
N GLY A 112 -2.00 -11.10 11.80
CA GLY A 112 -0.64 -11.42 11.32
C GLY A 112 0.14 -10.27 10.65
N GLY A 113 -0.39 -9.04 10.63
CA GLY A 113 0.27 -7.89 10.03
C GLY A 113 1.61 -7.49 10.68
N GLU A 114 1.76 -7.66 11.99
CA GLU A 114 2.96 -7.27 12.74
C GLU A 114 4.24 -7.93 12.21
N THR A 115 4.16 -9.22 11.86
CA THR A 115 5.31 -9.98 11.31
C THR A 115 5.74 -9.45 9.94
N TRP A 116 4.78 -9.01 9.13
CA TRP A 116 5.09 -8.42 7.83
C TRP A 116 5.75 -7.05 7.98
N THR A 117 5.21 -6.20 8.85
CA THR A 117 5.76 -4.86 9.12
C THR A 117 7.19 -4.95 9.65
N SER A 118 7.45 -5.82 10.64
CA SER A 118 8.80 -6.01 11.18
C SER A 118 9.79 -6.53 10.13
N SER A 119 9.35 -7.43 9.25
CA SER A 119 10.17 -7.95 8.14
C SER A 119 10.49 -6.86 7.12
N LEU A 120 9.53 -5.99 6.80
CA LEU A 120 9.74 -4.87 5.90
C LEU A 120 10.70 -3.83 6.51
N VAL A 121 10.56 -3.51 7.80
CA VAL A 121 11.49 -2.60 8.51
C VAL A 121 12.92 -3.14 8.43
N ALA A 122 13.11 -4.44 8.71
CA ALA A 122 14.42 -5.09 8.58
C ALA A 122 14.96 -5.02 7.15
N LEU A 123 14.12 -5.24 6.14
CA LEU A 123 14.49 -5.15 4.73
C LEU A 123 14.94 -3.73 4.35
N LEU A 124 14.17 -2.70 4.75
CA LEU A 124 14.51 -1.30 4.49
C LEU A 124 15.80 -0.90 5.20
N ASN A 125 16.05 -1.38 6.42
CA ASN A 125 17.31 -1.16 7.13
C ASN A 125 18.50 -1.85 6.45
N SER A 126 18.28 -3.00 5.80
CA SER A 126 19.30 -3.70 5.00
C SER A 126 19.49 -3.13 3.58
N PHE A 127 18.68 -2.13 3.18
CA PHE A 127 18.71 -1.59 1.84
C PHE A 127 20.09 -0.97 1.53
N PRO A 128 20.68 -1.22 0.35
CA PRO A 128 22.00 -0.73 0.01
C PRO A 128 22.05 0.80 0.10
N ARG A 129 23.10 1.31 0.75
CA ARG A 129 23.42 2.73 0.82
C ARG A 129 24.71 2.98 0.04
N SER A 130 24.60 3.71 -1.05
CA SER A 130 25.71 4.19 -1.88
C SER A 130 25.38 5.60 -2.38
N ASP A 131 26.38 6.30 -2.92
CA ASP A 131 26.20 7.67 -3.44
C ASP A 131 25.14 7.79 -4.55
N ILE A 132 24.75 6.67 -5.15
CA ILE A 132 23.81 6.59 -6.29
C ILE A 132 22.48 5.94 -5.89
N LEU A 133 22.43 5.24 -4.76
CA LEU A 133 21.26 4.47 -4.33
C LEU A 133 21.14 4.45 -2.81
N ASP A 134 20.03 4.97 -2.31
CA ASP A 134 19.62 4.93 -0.92
C ASP A 134 18.09 4.75 -0.80
N LEU A 135 17.54 4.84 0.41
CA LEU A 135 16.11 4.70 0.65
C LEU A 135 15.27 5.82 0.01
N SER A 136 15.86 6.99 -0.30
CA SER A 136 15.15 8.05 -1.01
C SER A 136 14.70 7.61 -2.41
N SER A 137 15.39 6.64 -3.01
CA SER A 137 14.99 5.99 -4.27
C SER A 137 13.62 5.27 -4.22
N LEU A 138 13.15 4.91 -3.02
CA LEU A 138 11.82 4.35 -2.78
C LEU A 138 10.78 5.44 -2.46
N GLY A 139 11.21 6.67 -2.23
CA GLY A 139 10.40 7.76 -1.69
C GLY A 139 10.22 7.68 -0.18
N VAL A 140 11.11 6.98 0.53
CA VAL A 140 11.04 6.87 2.00
C VAL A 140 11.41 8.22 2.62
N PRO A 141 10.61 8.77 3.56
CA PRO A 141 10.97 9.99 4.29
C PRO A 141 12.13 9.72 5.27
N ASP A 142 12.90 10.75 5.63
CA ASP A 142 14.13 10.56 6.42
C ASP A 142 13.82 9.96 7.82
N ASP A 143 12.74 10.40 8.48
CA ASP A 143 12.33 9.95 9.82
C ASP A 143 11.27 8.83 9.81
N TRP A 144 11.21 8.05 8.72
CA TRP A 144 10.17 7.04 8.54
C TRP A 144 10.10 6.01 9.67
N SER A 145 11.24 5.58 10.22
CA SER A 145 11.28 4.55 11.26
C SER A 145 10.70 5.00 12.60
N GLU A 146 10.53 6.31 12.81
CA GLU A 146 9.95 6.88 14.03
C GLU A 146 8.42 7.04 13.92
N LEU A 147 7.85 6.84 12.73
CA LEU A 147 6.41 6.97 12.54
C LEU A 147 5.67 5.81 13.23
N GLU A 148 4.50 6.11 13.78
CA GLU A 148 3.61 5.15 14.45
C GLU A 148 3.30 3.91 13.60
N LEU A 149 3.26 4.03 12.27
CA LEU A 149 3.00 2.91 11.37
C LEU A 149 4.04 1.77 11.48
N TRP A 150 5.27 2.12 11.83
CA TRP A 150 6.43 1.23 11.77
C TRP A 150 6.93 0.79 13.15
N ASN A 151 6.23 1.20 14.23
CA ASN A 151 6.58 0.92 15.62
C ASN A 151 5.51 0.10 16.34
#